data_AF-A0A2G6LAF1-F1
#
_entry.id   AF-A0A2G6LAF1-F1
#
_cell.length_a   1.000
_cell.length_b   1.000
_cell.length_c   1.000
_cell.angle_alpha   90.00
_cell.angle_beta   90.00
_cell.angle_gamma   90.00
#
_symmetry.space_group_name_H-M   'P 1'
#
loop_
_entity.id
_entity.type
_entity.pdbx_description
1 polymer ?
#
loop_
_entity_poly.entity_id
_entity_poly.type
_entity_poly.pdbx_seq_one_letter_code
_entity_poly.pdbx_strand_id
1 'polypeptide(L)'
;MKTMQKGFTLIELMIVVAIIGILAAVAIPAYQDYIARSQVTEAVNLTAGTKAPMAEFFQNTGNVASLTDIGATTTGKYVQSMTVASNGTNGWVVSATMRNTGVNVNIQGGIFAIATSDGGSTWSCGSVGDAGSVTTITGPYLPSSCK
;
A
#
# COMPACT_ATOMS: atom_id res chain seq x y z
N MET A 1 20.67 -58.69 -0.44
CA MET A 1 19.20 -58.64 -0.24
C MET A 1 18.67 -57.41 -0.95
N LYS A 2 17.76 -57.55 -1.93
CA LYS A 2 17.12 -56.40 -2.59
C LYS A 2 16.04 -55.86 -1.65
N THR A 3 16.25 -54.67 -1.11
CA THR A 3 15.24 -53.97 -0.33
C THR A 3 14.07 -53.61 -1.24
N MET A 4 12.89 -54.19 -1.01
CA MET A 4 11.67 -53.77 -1.72
C MET A 4 11.37 -52.32 -1.34
N GLN A 5 11.45 -51.40 -2.30
CA GLN A 5 10.94 -50.05 -2.13
C GLN A 5 9.42 -50.13 -1.98
N LYS A 6 8.91 -49.79 -0.80
CA LYS A 6 7.47 -49.58 -0.59
C LYS A 6 7.08 -48.30 -1.32
N GLY A 7 6.27 -48.42 -2.36
CA GLY A 7 5.65 -47.27 -3.03
C GLY A 7 4.54 -46.66 -2.18
N PHE A 8 4.21 -45.40 -2.46
CA PHE A 8 3.06 -44.71 -1.86
C PHE A 8 1.76 -45.26 -2.46
N THR A 9 0.71 -45.42 -1.65
CA THR A 9 -0.59 -45.85 -2.17
C THR A 9 -1.34 -44.67 -2.80
N LEU A 10 -2.17 -44.97 -3.80
CA LEU A 10 -3.00 -43.97 -4.47
C LEU A 10 -3.95 -43.28 -3.48
N ILE A 11 -4.44 -44.02 -2.48
CA ILE A 11 -5.33 -43.49 -1.44
C ILE A 11 -4.59 -42.56 -0.47
N GLU A 12 -3.35 -42.88 -0.08
CA GLU A 12 -2.54 -41.97 0.74
C GLU A 12 -2.26 -40.66 -0.01
N LEU A 13 -1.97 -40.73 -1.30
CA LEU A 13 -1.72 -39.55 -2.12
C LEU A 13 -2.98 -38.68 -2.25
N MET A 14 -4.16 -39.30 -2.44
CA MET A 14 -5.42 -38.56 -2.51
C MET A 14 -5.78 -37.84 -1.20
N ILE A 15 -5.53 -38.47 -0.04
CA ILE A 15 -5.76 -37.83 1.26
C ILE A 15 -4.84 -36.63 1.44
N VAL A 16 -3.56 -36.75 1.08
CA VAL A 16 -2.60 -35.65 1.17
C VAL A 16 -3.03 -34.47 0.29
N VAL A 17 -3.45 -34.72 -0.95
CA VAL A 17 -3.93 -33.67 -1.86
C VAL A 17 -5.19 -33.00 -1.31
N ALA A 18 -6.11 -33.76 -0.71
CA ALA A 18 -7.32 -33.20 -0.10
C ALA A 18 -7.00 -32.25 1.07
N ILE A 19 -6.08 -32.64 1.96
CA ILE A 19 -5.65 -31.79 3.09
C ILE A 19 -4.96 -30.52 2.58
N ILE A 20 -4.05 -30.65 1.61
CA ILE A 20 -3.37 -29.49 0.98
C ILE A 20 -4.40 -28.56 0.32
N GLY A 21 -5.43 -29.11 -0.33
CA GLY A 21 -6.50 -28.33 -0.95
C GLY A 21 -7.25 -27.45 0.05
N ILE A 22 -7.61 -27.99 1.22
CA ILE A 22 -8.28 -27.24 2.28
C ILE A 22 -7.36 -26.15 2.85
N LEU A 23 -6.10 -26.48 3.12
CA LEU A 23 -5.13 -25.51 3.64
C LEU A 23 -4.87 -24.39 2.62
N ALA A 24 -4.76 -24.71 1.34
CA ALA A 24 -4.54 -23.75 0.27
C ALA A 24 -5.72 -22.77 0.13
N ALA A 25 -6.96 -23.26 0.28
CA ALA A 25 -8.15 -22.41 0.20
C ALA A 25 -8.16 -21.27 1.25
N VAL A 26 -7.60 -21.52 2.45
CA VAL A 26 -7.49 -20.51 3.52
C VAL A 26 -6.19 -19.71 3.40
N ALA A 27 -5.08 -20.36 3.07
CA ALA A 27 -3.76 -19.73 3.06
C ALA A 27 -3.55 -18.79 1.86
N ILE A 28 -4.09 -19.11 0.69
CA ILE A 28 -3.89 -18.31 -0.53
C ILE A 28 -4.47 -16.89 -0.36
N PRO A 29 -5.74 -16.70 0.06
CA PRO A 29 -6.28 -15.36 0.28
C PRO A 29 -5.45 -14.54 1.28
N ALA A 30 -5.08 -15.13 2.43
CA ALA A 30 -4.28 -14.45 3.44
C ALA A 30 -2.88 -14.05 2.93
N TYR A 31 -2.27 -14.90 2.10
CA TYR A 31 -0.99 -14.58 1.46
C TYR A 31 -1.13 -13.45 0.43
N GLN A 32 -2.23 -13.40 -0.33
CA GLN A 32 -2.50 -12.28 -1.24
C GLN A 32 -2.61 -10.96 -0.48
N ASP A 33 -3.32 -10.93 0.65
CA ASP A 33 -3.45 -9.73 1.49
C ASP A 33 -2.10 -9.25 2.03
N TYR A 34 -1.23 -10.19 2.42
CA TYR A 34 0.14 -9.87 2.86
C TYR A 34 0.96 -9.23 1.73
N ILE A 35 0.92 -9.81 0.52
CA ILE A 35 1.64 -9.26 -0.64
C ILE A 35 1.09 -7.88 -1.01
N ALA A 36 -0.24 -7.71 -1.00
CA ALA A 36 -0.87 -6.41 -1.24
C ALA A 36 -0.38 -5.35 -0.24
N ARG A 37 -0.39 -5.66 1.06
CA ARG A 37 0.10 -4.74 2.10
C ARG A 37 1.59 -4.41 1.94
N SER A 38 2.41 -5.39 1.57
CA SER A 38 3.83 -5.17 1.30
C SER A 38 4.04 -4.23 0.12
N GLN A 39 3.22 -4.33 -0.93
CA GLN A 39 3.30 -3.42 -2.08
C GLN A 39 2.85 -2.00 -1.71
N VAL A 40 1.79 -1.86 -0.90
CA VAL A 40 1.33 -0.55 -0.39
C VAL A 40 2.39 0.16 0.46
N THR A 41 3.29 -0.58 1.11
CA THR A 41 4.38 0.03 1.90
C THR A 41 5.30 0.91 1.05
N GLU A 42 5.45 0.63 -0.25
CA GLU A 42 6.17 1.53 -1.15
C GLU A 42 5.46 2.88 -1.29
N ALA A 43 4.14 2.89 -1.48
CA ALA A 43 3.35 4.11 -1.53
C ALA A 43 3.41 4.90 -0.21
N VAL A 44 3.39 4.20 0.92
CA VAL A 44 3.57 4.79 2.25
C VAL A 44 4.93 5.47 2.36
N ASN A 45 6.00 4.82 1.90
CA ASN A 45 7.35 5.38 1.99
C ASN A 45 7.55 6.59 1.07
N LEU A 46 7.06 6.51 -0.18
CA LEU A 46 7.16 7.62 -1.15
C LEU A 46 6.40 8.85 -0.66
N THR A 47 5.17 8.67 -0.17
CA THR A 47 4.38 9.77 0.41
C THR A 47 4.98 10.28 1.72
N ALA A 48 5.49 9.41 2.60
CA ALA A 48 6.16 9.85 3.83
C ALA A 48 7.39 10.73 3.55
N GLY A 49 8.12 10.46 2.47
CA GLY A 49 9.26 11.26 2.02
C GLY A 49 8.90 12.70 1.64
N THR A 50 7.62 13.01 1.36
CA THR A 50 7.21 14.38 1.02
C THR A 50 6.84 15.22 2.24
N LYS A 51 6.65 14.61 3.43
CA LYS A 51 6.12 15.32 4.61
C LYS A 51 7.01 16.49 5.05
N ALA A 52 8.28 16.22 5.32
CA ALA A 52 9.24 17.22 5.76
C ALA A 52 9.47 18.34 4.72
N PRO A 53 9.83 18.04 3.45
CA PRO A 53 10.12 19.11 2.50
C PRO A 53 8.87 19.93 2.12
N MET A 54 7.67 19.32 2.12
CA MET A 54 6.44 20.09 1.92
C MET A 54 6.14 21.02 3.10
N ALA A 55 6.32 20.54 4.34
CA ALA A 55 6.15 21.38 5.52
C ALA A 55 7.14 22.54 5.51
N GLU A 56 8.43 22.28 5.23
CA GLU A 56 9.44 23.34 5.13
C GLU A 56 9.11 24.38 4.04
N PHE A 57 8.69 23.93 2.85
CA PHE A 57 8.29 24.83 1.77
C PHE A 57 7.09 25.70 2.17
N PHE A 58 6.09 25.10 2.83
CA PHE A 58 4.91 25.81 3.32
C PHE A 58 5.29 26.86 4.37
N GLN A 59 6.20 26.54 5.30
CA GLN A 59 6.66 27.49 6.32
C GLN A 59 7.45 28.66 5.72
N ASN A 60 8.17 28.46 4.63
CA ASN A 60 8.95 29.50 3.98
C ASN A 60 8.13 30.42 3.06
N THR A 61 7.11 29.85 2.38
CA THR A 61 6.38 30.56 1.31
C THR A 61 4.93 30.89 1.68
N GLY A 62 4.34 30.17 2.63
CA GLY A 62 2.91 30.18 2.90
C GLY A 62 2.06 29.47 1.84
N ASN A 63 2.69 28.80 0.87
CA ASN A 63 2.00 28.10 -0.22
C ASN A 63 2.26 26.60 -0.18
N VAL A 64 1.30 25.81 -0.68
CA VAL A 64 1.46 24.36 -0.82
C VAL A 64 2.40 24.06 -1.98
N ALA A 65 3.48 23.34 -1.72
CA ALA A 65 4.46 22.95 -2.72
C ALA A 65 3.87 21.96 -3.74
N SER A 66 4.30 22.05 -5.00
CA SER A 66 4.15 20.94 -5.94
C SER A 66 5.20 19.86 -5.65
N LEU A 67 4.97 18.64 -6.14
CA LEU A 67 5.94 17.54 -6.01
C LEU A 67 7.28 17.82 -6.71
N THR A 68 7.27 18.68 -7.74
CA THR A 68 8.48 19.10 -8.44
C THR A 68 9.30 20.12 -7.65
N ASP A 69 8.64 21.02 -6.90
CA ASP A 69 9.32 22.04 -6.10
C ASP A 69 10.16 21.42 -4.97
N ILE A 70 9.71 20.28 -4.45
CA ILE A 70 10.38 19.52 -3.41
C ILE A 70 11.29 18.40 -3.95
N GLY A 71 11.39 18.26 -5.27
CA GLY A 71 12.18 17.19 -5.91
C GLY A 71 11.72 15.77 -5.53
N ALA A 72 10.42 15.57 -5.26
CA ALA A 72 9.92 14.28 -4.81
C ALA A 72 10.00 13.21 -5.90
N THR A 73 10.33 11.99 -5.49
CA THR A 73 10.18 10.81 -6.35
C THR A 73 8.70 10.43 -6.41
N THR A 74 8.10 10.54 -7.59
CA THR A 74 6.64 10.36 -7.78
C THR A 74 6.24 8.98 -8.32
N THR A 75 7.22 8.13 -8.64
CA THR A 75 6.98 6.81 -9.23
C THR A 75 7.88 5.76 -8.58
N GLY A 76 7.43 4.51 -8.62
CA GLY A 76 8.15 3.38 -8.05
C GLY A 76 7.89 2.09 -8.80
N LYS A 77 8.25 0.98 -8.18
CA LYS A 77 7.97 -0.37 -8.70
C LYS A 77 6.47 -0.64 -8.74
N TYR A 78 5.76 -0.36 -7.65
CA TYR A 78 4.32 -0.59 -7.51
C TYR A 78 3.50 0.70 -7.61
N VAL A 79 4.12 1.87 -7.44
CA VAL A 79 3.47 3.18 -7.56
C VAL A 79 3.61 3.72 -8.99
N GLN A 80 2.49 4.09 -9.59
CA GLN A 80 2.42 4.65 -10.93
C GLN A 80 2.71 6.15 -10.96
N SER A 81 2.11 6.91 -10.03
CA SER A 81 2.23 8.36 -9.96
C SER A 81 1.89 8.87 -8.56
N MET A 82 2.28 10.11 -8.30
CA MET A 82 1.86 10.86 -7.11
C MET A 82 1.30 12.21 -7.52
N THR A 83 0.33 12.69 -6.75
CA THR A 83 -0.30 14.02 -6.92
C THR A 83 -0.44 14.72 -5.57
N VAL A 84 -0.55 16.05 -5.62
CA VAL A 84 -0.82 16.90 -4.47
C VAL A 84 -2.05 17.73 -4.79
N ALA A 85 -2.98 17.82 -3.83
CA ALA A 85 -4.12 18.71 -3.89
C ALA A 85 -4.17 19.54 -2.61
N SER A 86 -4.43 20.84 -2.73
CA SER A 86 -4.71 21.70 -1.57
C SER A 86 -5.99 21.26 -0.87
N ASN A 87 -5.98 21.31 0.46
CA ASN A 87 -7.14 21.04 1.30
C ASN A 87 -7.29 22.19 2.31
N GLY A 88 -8.05 23.21 1.92
CA GLY A 88 -8.17 24.45 2.69
C GLY A 88 -6.92 25.32 2.64
N THR A 89 -6.81 26.26 3.58
CA THR A 89 -5.77 27.30 3.58
C THR A 89 -4.39 26.78 3.99
N ASN A 90 -4.35 25.87 4.97
CA ASN A 90 -3.11 25.37 5.56
C ASN A 90 -2.94 23.85 5.38
N GLY A 91 -3.78 23.23 4.55
CA GLY A 91 -3.81 21.79 4.38
C GLY A 91 -3.59 21.35 2.95
N TRP A 92 -3.16 20.10 2.81
CA TRP A 92 -3.00 19.44 1.53
C TRP A 92 -3.05 17.93 1.69
N VAL A 93 -3.38 17.26 0.58
CA VAL A 93 -3.41 15.81 0.46
C VAL A 93 -2.38 15.40 -0.58
N VAL A 94 -1.49 14.49 -0.20
CA VAL A 94 -0.55 13.82 -1.11
C VAL A 94 -1.08 12.43 -1.38
N SER A 95 -1.31 12.11 -2.65
CA SER A 95 -1.89 10.83 -3.08
C SER A 95 -0.90 10.06 -3.94
N ALA A 96 -0.73 8.78 -3.67
CA ALA A 96 0.04 7.84 -4.48
C ALA A 96 -0.91 6.82 -5.11
N THR A 97 -0.86 6.71 -6.43
CA THR A 97 -1.67 5.78 -7.21
C THR A 97 -0.86 4.53 -7.52
N MET A 98 -1.37 3.36 -7.16
CA MET A 98 -0.77 2.07 -7.47
C MET A 98 -0.91 1.75 -8.97
N ARG A 99 0.04 1.00 -9.53
CA ARG A 99 -0.02 0.56 -10.93
C ARG A 99 -1.24 -0.34 -11.18
N ASN A 100 -1.65 -0.41 -12.44
CA ASN A 100 -2.71 -1.33 -12.88
C ASN A 100 -2.19 -2.75 -13.19
N THR A 101 -0.87 -2.91 -13.33
CA THR A 101 -0.22 -4.20 -13.63
C THR A 101 1.00 -4.39 -12.74
N GLY A 102 1.39 -5.64 -12.51
CA GLY A 102 2.55 -5.97 -11.66
C GLY A 102 2.33 -5.74 -10.16
N VAL A 103 1.08 -5.46 -9.75
CA VAL A 103 0.63 -5.38 -8.36
C VAL A 103 -0.51 -6.38 -8.11
N ASN A 104 -0.78 -6.65 -6.84
CA ASN A 104 -1.87 -7.50 -6.41
C ASN A 104 -3.22 -6.96 -6.92
N VAL A 105 -4.07 -7.86 -7.41
CA VAL A 105 -5.38 -7.53 -7.99
C VAL A 105 -6.27 -6.69 -7.07
N ASN A 106 -6.14 -6.84 -5.76
CA ASN A 106 -6.95 -6.13 -4.78
C ASN A 106 -6.55 -4.66 -4.58
N ILE A 107 -5.41 -4.22 -5.12
CA ILE A 107 -4.89 -2.85 -4.98
C ILE A 107 -4.58 -2.19 -6.34
N GLN A 108 -4.92 -2.82 -7.46
CA GLN A 108 -4.68 -2.29 -8.80
C GLN A 108 -5.40 -0.95 -8.98
N GLY A 109 -4.65 0.09 -9.36
CA GLY A 109 -5.19 1.45 -9.50
C GLY A 109 -5.65 2.09 -8.19
N GLY A 110 -5.43 1.42 -7.05
CA GLY A 110 -5.79 1.93 -5.73
C GLY A 110 -4.96 3.14 -5.35
N ILE A 111 -5.53 4.03 -4.53
CA ILE A 111 -4.88 5.24 -4.06
C ILE A 111 -4.60 5.12 -2.57
N PHE A 112 -3.37 5.40 -2.18
CA PHE A 112 -2.97 5.65 -0.80
C PHE A 112 -2.70 7.14 -0.63
N ALA A 113 -3.30 7.78 0.38
CA ALA A 113 -3.08 9.19 0.65
C ALA A 113 -2.53 9.45 2.06
N ILE A 114 -1.84 10.57 2.18
CA ILE A 114 -1.55 11.25 3.44
C ILE A 114 -2.08 12.67 3.35
N ALA A 115 -2.48 13.23 4.48
CA ALA A 115 -3.01 14.59 4.51
C ALA A 115 -2.59 15.32 5.79
N THR A 116 -2.52 16.64 5.68
CA THR A 116 -2.34 17.57 6.79
C THR A 116 -3.34 18.71 6.62
N SER A 117 -3.74 19.33 7.72
CA SER A 117 -4.62 20.51 7.76
C SER A 117 -4.02 21.69 8.54
N ASP A 118 -2.79 21.55 9.03
CA ASP A 118 -2.14 22.46 9.97
C ASP A 118 -0.69 22.79 9.59
N GLY A 119 -0.44 22.95 8.29
CA GLY A 119 0.88 23.34 7.76
C GLY A 119 1.93 22.23 7.85
N GLY A 120 1.50 20.96 7.94
CA GLY A 120 2.41 19.82 8.05
C GLY A 120 2.81 19.46 9.48
N SER A 121 2.14 20.00 10.50
CA SER A 121 2.43 19.71 11.91
C SER A 121 1.86 18.35 12.34
N THR A 122 0.65 18.04 11.90
CA THR A 122 0.00 16.74 12.08
C THR A 122 -0.35 16.12 10.73
N TRP A 123 -0.29 14.79 10.69
CA TRP A 123 -0.52 14.02 9.47
C TRP A 123 -1.49 12.89 9.73
N SER A 124 -2.52 12.79 8.89
CA SER A 124 -3.37 11.63 8.73
C SER A 124 -2.89 10.79 7.53
N CYS A 125 -3.22 9.50 7.53
CA CYS A 125 -2.87 8.59 6.44
C CYS A 125 -3.91 7.50 6.25
N GLY A 126 -3.97 6.96 5.04
CA GLY A 126 -4.88 5.88 4.69
C GLY A 126 -6.34 6.25 4.94
N SER A 127 -7.07 5.44 5.69
CA SER A 127 -8.51 5.65 5.96
C SER A 127 -8.82 6.69 7.04
N VAL A 128 -7.82 7.36 7.61
CA VAL A 128 -7.99 8.30 8.72
C VAL A 128 -8.09 9.74 8.22
N GLY A 129 -9.04 10.51 8.78
CA GLY A 129 -9.15 11.96 8.56
C GLY A 129 -9.30 12.34 7.07
N ASP A 130 -8.69 13.46 6.69
CA ASP A 130 -8.72 13.98 5.32
C ASP A 130 -8.08 13.03 4.29
N ALA A 131 -7.10 12.21 4.71
CA ALA A 131 -6.52 11.20 3.85
C ALA A 131 -7.54 10.10 3.48
N GLY A 132 -8.50 9.83 4.37
CA GLY A 132 -9.54 8.82 4.17
C GLY A 132 -10.55 9.18 3.08
N SER A 133 -10.72 10.48 2.77
CA SER A 133 -11.59 10.93 1.69
C SER A 133 -11.01 10.68 0.29
N VAL A 134 -9.70 10.40 0.19
CA VAL A 134 -8.99 10.20 -1.09
C VAL A 134 -8.44 8.79 -1.22
N THR A 135 -8.08 8.14 -0.11
CA THR A 135 -7.60 6.76 -0.11
C THR A 135 -8.71 5.80 -0.56
N THR A 136 -8.45 5.04 -1.63
CA THR A 136 -9.36 4.00 -2.13
C THR A 136 -8.94 2.59 -1.73
N ILE A 137 -7.69 2.42 -1.28
CA ILE A 137 -7.19 1.14 -0.77
C ILE A 137 -7.86 0.83 0.56
N THR A 138 -8.39 -0.38 0.69
CA THR A 138 -9.17 -0.78 1.87
C THR A 138 -8.30 -1.18 3.07
N GLY A 139 -8.88 -1.09 4.27
CA GLY A 139 -8.23 -1.34 5.56
C GLY A 139 -7.41 -2.64 5.68
N PRO A 140 -7.78 -3.79 5.08
CA PRO A 140 -6.96 -5.00 5.11
C PRO A 140 -5.55 -4.82 4.52
N TYR A 141 -5.39 -3.93 3.54
CA TYR A 141 -4.13 -3.73 2.81
C TYR A 141 -3.32 -2.53 3.33
N LEU A 142 -3.90 -1.72 4.23
CA LEU A 142 -3.22 -0.60 4.86
C LEU A 142 -2.36 -1.07 6.05
N PRO A 143 -1.25 -0.37 6.38
CA PRO A 143 -0.55 -0.53 7.65
C PRO A 143 -1.46 -0.14 8.82
N SER A 144 -1.27 -0.75 10.00
CA SER A 144 -2.13 -0.51 11.18
C SER A 144 -2.18 0.95 11.62
N SER A 145 -1.14 1.74 11.36
CA SER A 145 -1.09 3.18 11.68
C SER A 145 -1.93 4.06 10.76
N CYS A 146 -2.40 3.52 9.63
CA CYS A 146 -3.16 4.23 8.60
C CYS A 146 -4.55 3.62 8.39
N LYS A 147 -5.06 2.89 9.40
CA LYS A 147 -6.42 2.34 9.42
C LYS A 147 -7.33 3.25 10.23
#